data_AF-L1I8S1-F1
#
_entry.id   AF-L1I8S1-F1
#
_cell.length_a   1.000
_cell.length_b   1.000
_cell.length_c   1.000
_cell.angle_alpha   90.00
_cell.angle_beta   90.00
_cell.angle_gamma   90.00
#
_symmetry.space_group_name_H-M   'P 1'
#
loop_
_entity.id
_entity.type
_entity.pdbx_description
1 polymer ?
#
loop_
_entity_poly.entity_id
_entity_poly.type
_entity_poly.pdbx_seq_one_letter_code
_entity_poly.pdbx_strand_id
1 'polypeptide(L)'
;MQVCSLPLLPSLLPLAAELKPMSIADQQLSAIQNQISQLQAQSSVQFLQSQLLQQEKCSPSPCSSVQEENSDPIAEAIKTLNSRPNRSSREHKKLTLAEKLEIIRCHETKIFSQTRLAERYGKSRSAISKLLQPDNVRKLKELAGAGVTTKMKRCSSAHHPELERKVHEFFKTVGRNDPAWRFKLCMFAEKTAINLGISGFKANPGWCFRFLQRHGFVSSTETPEDCMTESLVKQEVESQTSTPDMGGEFSAFQTVRSIAPPNLINLNAGNAELPLLPSLSAILPLVLNMQRRIS
;
A
#
# COMPACT_ATOMS: atom_id res chain seq x y z
N MET A 1 0.40 -83.69 -0.37
CA MET A 1 -0.55 -83.23 0.66
C MET A 1 -0.04 -81.91 1.20
N GLN A 2 -0.55 -80.80 0.66
CA GLN A 2 -0.15 -79.44 1.03
C GLN A 2 -1.03 -78.95 2.18
N VAL A 3 -0.38 -78.64 3.29
CA VAL A 3 -0.99 -78.10 4.52
C VAL A 3 -1.31 -76.61 4.31
N CYS A 4 -2.59 -76.26 4.41
CA CYS A 4 -3.06 -74.88 4.39
C CYS A 4 -2.76 -74.21 5.74
N SER A 5 -1.89 -73.20 5.74
CA SER A 5 -1.67 -72.32 6.89
C SER A 5 -2.75 -71.22 6.93
N LEU A 6 -3.55 -71.23 7.99
CA LEU A 6 -4.51 -70.17 8.34
C LEU A 6 -3.79 -68.95 8.94
N PRO A 7 -4.10 -67.71 8.52
CA PRO A 7 -3.59 -66.52 9.19
C PRO A 7 -4.38 -66.19 10.47
N LEU A 8 -3.63 -65.94 11.55
CA LEU A 8 -4.10 -65.44 12.84
C LEU A 8 -4.81 -64.08 12.69
N LEU A 9 -6.02 -63.97 13.22
CA LEU A 9 -6.73 -62.70 13.43
C LEU A 9 -6.09 -61.92 14.59
N PRO A 10 -5.80 -60.60 14.44
CA PRO A 10 -5.35 -59.77 15.54
C PRO A 10 -6.53 -59.40 16.46
N SER A 11 -6.31 -59.57 17.76
CA SER A 11 -7.24 -59.26 18.84
C SER A 11 -7.63 -57.78 18.86
N LEU A 12 -8.94 -57.52 18.78
CA LEU A 12 -9.54 -56.23 19.08
C LEU A 12 -9.47 -55.97 20.59
N LEU A 13 -8.52 -55.14 21.02
CA LEU A 13 -8.55 -54.50 22.34
C LEU A 13 -9.31 -53.16 22.24
N PRO A 14 -10.28 -52.89 23.13
CA PRO A 14 -10.94 -51.59 23.19
C PRO A 14 -10.00 -50.56 23.81
N LEU A 15 -9.50 -49.66 22.97
CA LEU A 15 -8.75 -48.48 23.37
C LEU A 15 -9.73 -47.51 24.06
N ALA A 16 -9.82 -47.59 25.39
CA ALA A 16 -10.55 -46.62 26.19
C ALA A 16 -9.90 -45.24 26.02
N ALA A 17 -10.52 -44.40 25.19
CA ALA A 17 -10.10 -43.02 24.97
C ALA A 17 -10.31 -42.21 26.25
N GLU A 18 -9.20 -41.81 26.85
CA GLU A 18 -9.13 -40.91 27.99
C GLU A 18 -9.63 -39.52 27.56
N LEU A 19 -10.91 -39.25 27.83
CA LEU A 19 -11.54 -37.95 27.60
C LEU A 19 -10.91 -36.93 28.57
N LYS A 20 -9.91 -36.19 28.10
CA LYS A 20 -9.42 -35.00 28.80
C LYS A 20 -10.59 -34.02 28.97
N PRO A 21 -10.89 -33.56 30.20
CA PRO A 21 -11.91 -32.54 30.40
C PRO A 21 -11.47 -31.28 29.66
N MET A 22 -12.31 -30.83 28.72
CA MET A 22 -12.12 -29.60 27.96
C MET A 22 -11.95 -28.43 28.94
N SER A 23 -10.90 -27.63 28.77
CA SER A 23 -10.65 -26.47 29.62
C SER A 23 -11.80 -25.47 29.47
N ILE A 24 -12.17 -24.80 30.57
CA ILE A 24 -13.21 -23.75 30.57
C ILE A 24 -12.90 -22.67 29.52
N ALA A 25 -11.60 -22.41 29.26
CA ALA A 25 -11.16 -21.49 28.22
C ALA A 25 -11.52 -21.95 26.81
N ASP A 26 -11.41 -23.26 26.52
CA ASP A 26 -11.76 -23.83 25.21
C ASP A 26 -13.29 -23.82 25.00
N GLN A 27 -14.05 -23.99 26.07
CA GLN A 27 -15.51 -23.87 26.03
C GLN A 27 -15.95 -22.43 25.72
N GLN A 28 -15.28 -21.42 26.29
CA GLN A 28 -15.55 -20.02 25.96
C GLN A 28 -15.15 -19.66 24.52
N LEU A 29 -13.98 -20.13 24.05
CA LEU A 29 -13.54 -19.89 22.68
C LEU A 29 -14.51 -20.49 21.65
N SER A 30 -14.98 -21.72 21.87
CA SER A 30 -15.96 -22.35 20.97
C SER A 30 -17.32 -21.62 20.96
N ALA A 31 -17.76 -21.10 22.11
CA ALA A 31 -18.98 -20.29 22.21
C ALA A 31 -18.86 -18.98 21.41
N ILE A 32 -17.72 -18.28 21.53
CA ILE A 32 -17.45 -17.05 20.77
C ILE A 32 -17.41 -17.35 19.26
N GLN A 33 -16.74 -18.42 18.85
CA GLN A 33 -16.65 -18.82 17.45
C GLN A 33 -18.04 -19.08 16.85
N ASN A 34 -18.91 -19.79 17.58
CA ASN A 34 -20.29 -20.05 17.16
C ASN A 34 -21.11 -18.77 17.03
N GLN A 35 -20.93 -17.81 17.95
CA GLN A 35 -21.62 -16.54 17.91
C GLN A 35 -21.20 -15.69 16.69
N ILE A 36 -19.91 -15.70 16.35
CA ILE A 36 -19.39 -15.05 15.12
C ILE A 36 -20.02 -15.68 13.87
N SER A 37 -20.06 -17.02 13.80
CA SER A 37 -20.68 -17.72 12.66
C SER A 37 -22.16 -17.41 12.50
N GLN A 38 -22.92 -17.29 13.60
CA GLN A 38 -24.33 -16.91 13.54
C GLN A 38 -24.52 -15.47 13.02
N LEU A 39 -23.70 -14.51 13.46
CA LEU A 39 -23.78 -13.12 12.99
C LEU A 39 -23.45 -13.00 11.50
N GLN A 40 -22.47 -13.76 11.01
CA GLN A 40 -22.13 -13.79 9.57
C GLN A 40 -23.28 -14.37 8.72
N ALA A 41 -23.98 -15.38 9.23
CA ALA A 41 -25.13 -15.95 8.54
C ALA A 41 -26.29 -14.95 8.44
N GLN A 42 -26.60 -14.22 9.52
CA GLN A 42 -27.68 -13.22 9.53
C GLN A 42 -27.40 -12.04 8.59
N SER A 43 -26.16 -11.55 8.54
CA SER A 43 -25.76 -10.46 7.64
C SER A 43 -25.93 -10.83 6.16
N SER A 44 -25.60 -12.08 5.80
CA SER A 44 -25.71 -12.57 4.43
C SER A 44 -27.16 -12.64 3.94
N VAL A 45 -28.10 -13.03 4.82
CA VAL A 45 -29.54 -13.11 4.49
C VAL A 45 -30.14 -11.71 4.28
N GLN A 46 -29.80 -10.73 5.12
CA GLN A 46 -30.30 -9.36 4.96
C GLN A 46 -29.79 -8.69 3.68
N PHE A 47 -28.56 -8.98 3.27
CA PHE A 47 -27.99 -8.45 2.04
C PHE A 47 -28.72 -8.99 0.79
N LEU A 48 -29.01 -10.29 0.76
CA LEU A 48 -29.74 -10.91 -0.36
C LEU A 48 -31.20 -10.43 -0.43
N GLN A 49 -31.86 -10.26 0.71
CA GLN A 49 -33.23 -9.74 0.74
C GLN A 49 -33.31 -8.29 0.23
N SER A 50 -32.29 -7.47 0.51
CA SER A 50 -32.20 -6.10 0.00
C SER A 50 -31.97 -6.03 -1.51
N GLN A 51 -31.24 -6.99 -2.11
CA GLN A 51 -31.09 -7.07 -3.57
C GLN A 51 -32.38 -7.48 -4.27
N LEU A 52 -33.15 -8.40 -3.68
CA LEU A 52 -34.35 -8.93 -4.31
C LEU A 52 -35.47 -7.87 -4.39
N LEU A 53 -35.61 -7.03 -3.36
CA LEU A 53 -36.56 -5.89 -3.38
C LEU A 53 -36.20 -4.80 -4.41
N GLN A 54 -34.94 -4.69 -4.85
CA GLN A 54 -34.55 -3.68 -5.85
C GLN A 54 -34.87 -4.12 -7.28
N GLN A 55 -35.07 -5.41 -7.53
CA GLN A 55 -35.38 -5.90 -8.88
C GLN A 55 -36.87 -5.76 -9.26
N GLU A 56 -37.79 -5.62 -8.31
CA GLU A 56 -39.22 -5.50 -8.62
C GLU A 56 -39.68 -4.07 -8.95
N LYS A 57 -38.83 -3.05 -8.83
CA LYS A 57 -39.24 -1.63 -8.98
C LYS A 57 -38.95 -1.00 -10.35
N CYS A 58 -38.52 -1.77 -11.35
CA CYS A 58 -38.28 -1.25 -12.70
C CYS A 58 -39.01 -2.07 -13.77
N SER A 59 -40.33 -1.92 -13.85
CA SER A 59 -41.09 -2.20 -15.08
C SER A 59 -41.05 -0.98 -16.01
N PRO A 60 -40.51 -1.08 -17.22
CA PRO A 60 -40.65 -0.05 -18.24
C PRO A 60 -42.02 -0.12 -18.93
N SER A 61 -42.64 1.04 -19.07
CA SER A 61 -43.88 1.27 -19.84
C SER A 61 -43.63 1.06 -21.35
N PRO A 62 -44.62 0.53 -22.12
CA PRO A 62 -44.49 0.32 -23.55
C PRO A 62 -44.87 1.57 -24.35
N CYS A 63 -43.97 2.05 -25.21
CA CYS A 63 -44.34 2.91 -26.34
C CYS A 63 -43.41 2.74 -27.54
N SER A 64 -44.02 2.26 -28.63
CA SER A 64 -43.86 2.67 -30.03
C SER A 64 -42.55 2.40 -30.78
N SER A 65 -42.59 1.29 -31.52
CA SER A 65 -42.27 1.18 -32.97
C SER A 65 -41.20 2.11 -33.55
N VAL A 66 -39.96 1.63 -33.64
CA VAL A 66 -38.98 2.03 -34.66
C VAL A 66 -38.16 0.81 -35.07
N GLN A 67 -37.84 0.74 -36.36
CA GLN A 67 -37.42 -0.41 -37.15
C GLN A 67 -36.17 -1.15 -36.64
N GLU A 68 -36.21 -2.48 -36.77
CA GLU A 68 -35.09 -3.40 -36.56
C GLU A 68 -33.94 -3.13 -37.53
N GLU A 69 -32.83 -2.61 -37.01
CA GLU A 69 -31.50 -2.81 -37.57
C GLU A 69 -30.73 -3.67 -36.55
N ASN A 70 -30.71 -4.98 -36.81
CA ASN A 70 -29.89 -5.96 -36.09
C ASN A 70 -28.40 -5.61 -36.27
N SER A 71 -27.86 -4.83 -35.32
CA SER A 71 -26.42 -4.65 -35.17
C SER A 71 -26.02 -5.09 -33.77
N ASP A 72 -25.32 -6.22 -33.69
CA ASP A 72 -24.79 -6.75 -32.45
C ASP A 72 -24.02 -5.66 -31.69
N PRO A 73 -24.33 -5.36 -30.42
CA PRO A 73 -23.64 -4.32 -29.64
C PRO A 73 -22.14 -4.62 -29.47
N ILE A 74 -21.73 -5.88 -29.68
CA ILE A 74 -20.33 -6.32 -29.69
C ILE A 74 -19.63 -5.93 -31.01
N ALA A 75 -20.33 -5.96 -32.16
CA ALA A 75 -19.76 -5.62 -33.46
C ALA A 75 -19.48 -4.11 -33.58
N GLU A 76 -20.32 -3.27 -32.99
CA GLU A 76 -20.14 -1.81 -32.96
C GLU A 76 -18.97 -1.39 -32.06
N ALA A 77 -18.79 -2.08 -30.92
CA ALA A 77 -17.60 -1.91 -30.07
C ALA A 77 -16.31 -2.32 -30.81
N ILE A 78 -16.35 -3.34 -31.67
CA ILE A 78 -15.18 -3.75 -32.48
C ILE A 78 -14.91 -2.77 -33.63
N LYS A 79 -15.95 -2.18 -34.24
CA LYS A 79 -15.84 -1.25 -35.38
C LYS A 79 -15.23 0.09 -34.97
N THR A 80 -15.62 0.62 -33.81
CA THR A 80 -15.02 1.85 -33.22
C THR A 80 -13.57 1.64 -32.75
N LEU A 81 -13.14 0.39 -32.51
CA LEU A 81 -11.76 0.03 -32.13
C LEU A 81 -10.78 -0.10 -33.31
N ASN A 82 -11.26 -0.16 -34.55
CA ASN A 82 -10.42 -0.35 -35.74
C ASN A 82 -10.04 0.96 -36.46
N SER A 83 -10.52 2.11 -35.96
CA SER A 83 -10.08 3.44 -36.41
C SER A 83 -8.60 3.63 -36.09
N ARG A 84 -7.72 3.40 -37.07
CA ARG A 84 -6.26 3.54 -36.94
C ARG A 84 -5.93 4.99 -36.54
N PRO A 85 -5.32 5.23 -35.37
CA PRO A 85 -4.85 6.56 -35.03
C PRO A 85 -3.74 6.97 -36.01
N ASN A 86 -3.89 8.17 -36.59
CA ASN A 86 -2.94 8.74 -37.53
C ASN A 86 -1.53 8.80 -36.90
N ARG A 87 -0.54 8.22 -37.59
CA ARG A 87 0.79 7.91 -37.03
C ARG A 87 1.67 9.15 -36.84
N SER A 88 1.30 10.30 -37.39
CA SER A 88 2.12 11.51 -37.50
C SER A 88 2.12 12.43 -36.27
N SER A 89 1.26 12.20 -35.27
CA SER A 89 1.21 13.02 -34.04
C SER A 89 1.20 12.19 -32.76
N ARG A 90 1.97 11.09 -32.71
CA ARG A 90 2.22 10.37 -31.45
C ARG A 90 3.08 11.22 -30.52
N GLU A 91 2.49 12.27 -29.97
CA GLU A 91 3.03 12.97 -28.81
C GLU A 91 3.40 11.92 -27.77
N HIS A 92 4.59 12.06 -27.20
CA HIS A 92 5.12 11.14 -26.19
C HIS A 92 4.38 11.33 -24.85
N LYS A 93 3.05 11.16 -24.83
CA LYS A 93 2.21 11.22 -23.62
C LYS A 93 2.73 10.22 -22.61
N LYS A 94 3.07 10.68 -21.42
CA LYS A 94 3.49 9.82 -20.31
C LYS A 94 2.28 9.03 -19.81
N LEU A 95 2.46 7.72 -19.66
CA LEU A 95 1.45 6.85 -19.08
C LEU A 95 1.26 7.16 -17.59
N THR A 96 0.01 7.28 -17.18
CA THR A 96 -0.44 7.33 -15.79
C THR A 96 -0.31 5.96 -15.12
N LEU A 97 -0.35 5.93 -13.78
CA LEU A 97 -0.35 4.68 -13.02
C LEU A 97 -1.56 3.81 -13.39
N ALA A 98 -2.75 4.40 -13.56
CA ALA A 98 -3.94 3.70 -14.06
C ALA A 98 -3.72 3.04 -15.42
N GLU A 99 -3.23 3.80 -16.42
CA GLU A 99 -2.96 3.26 -17.76
C GLU A 99 -1.93 2.12 -17.70
N LYS A 100 -0.90 2.23 -16.86
CA LYS A 100 0.11 1.16 -16.67
C LYS A 100 -0.49 -0.11 -16.08
N LEU A 101 -1.30 0.02 -15.03
CA LEU A 101 -1.96 -1.13 -14.39
C LEU A 101 -2.95 -1.82 -15.33
N GLU A 102 -3.66 -1.04 -16.16
CA GLU A 102 -4.58 -1.60 -17.15
C GLU A 102 -3.84 -2.38 -18.24
N ILE A 103 -2.68 -1.87 -18.70
CA ILE A 103 -1.81 -2.61 -19.65
C ILE A 103 -1.40 -3.96 -19.05
N ILE A 104 -1.00 -3.97 -17.78
CA ILE A 104 -0.61 -5.19 -17.06
C ILE A 104 -1.79 -6.16 -16.99
N ARG A 105 -2.97 -5.69 -16.56
CA ARG A 105 -4.18 -6.51 -16.46
C ARG A 105 -4.56 -7.14 -17.79
N CYS A 106 -4.57 -6.34 -18.86
CA CYS A 106 -4.87 -6.78 -20.22
C CYS A 106 -3.87 -7.82 -20.77
N HIS A 107 -2.59 -7.71 -20.38
CA HIS A 107 -1.56 -8.67 -20.75
C HIS A 107 -1.66 -9.98 -19.95
N GLU A 108 -1.87 -9.90 -18.63
CA GLU A 108 -2.01 -11.07 -17.75
C GLU A 108 -3.24 -11.90 -18.11
N THR A 109 -4.34 -11.24 -18.48
CA THR A 109 -5.58 -11.89 -18.96
C THR A 109 -5.50 -12.37 -20.41
N LYS A 110 -4.37 -12.14 -21.10
CA LYS A 110 -4.13 -12.49 -22.51
C LYS A 110 -5.18 -11.94 -23.50
N ILE A 111 -5.92 -10.90 -23.13
CA ILE A 111 -6.95 -10.28 -23.98
C ILE A 111 -6.28 -9.56 -25.16
N PHE A 112 -5.14 -8.90 -24.92
CA PHE A 112 -4.44 -8.12 -25.93
C PHE A 112 -2.97 -8.53 -26.06
N SER A 113 -2.50 -8.67 -27.30
CA SER A 113 -1.07 -8.83 -27.60
C SER A 113 -0.30 -7.54 -27.31
N GLN A 114 1.02 -7.64 -27.09
CA GLN A 114 1.87 -6.47 -26.86
C GLN A 114 1.82 -5.46 -28.02
N THR A 115 1.67 -5.94 -29.26
CA THR A 115 1.50 -5.09 -30.44
C THR A 115 0.21 -4.29 -30.35
N ARG A 116 -0.91 -4.94 -29.99
CA ARG A 116 -2.21 -4.26 -29.86
C ARG A 116 -2.24 -3.28 -28.69
N LEU A 117 -1.55 -3.59 -27.59
CA LEU A 117 -1.34 -2.67 -26.47
C LEU A 117 -0.50 -1.44 -26.88
N ALA A 118 0.57 -1.66 -27.65
CA ALA A 118 1.41 -0.57 -28.14
C ALA A 118 0.63 0.40 -29.04
N GLU A 119 -0.23 -0.12 -29.92
CA GLU A 119 -1.12 0.68 -30.77
C GLU A 119 -2.16 1.44 -29.93
N ARG A 120 -2.87 0.74 -29.03
CA ARG A 120 -3.92 1.32 -28.18
C ARG A 120 -3.42 2.48 -27.32
N TYR A 121 -2.24 2.34 -26.71
CA TYR A 121 -1.70 3.36 -25.79
C TYR A 121 -0.74 4.35 -26.46
N GLY A 122 -0.54 4.27 -27.78
CA GLY A 122 0.39 5.13 -28.49
C GLY A 122 1.82 5.00 -27.96
N LYS A 123 2.32 3.77 -27.79
CA LYS A 123 3.66 3.45 -27.28
C LYS A 123 4.40 2.55 -28.26
N SER A 124 5.72 2.49 -28.12
CA SER A 124 6.50 1.49 -28.85
C SER A 124 6.32 0.12 -28.20
N ARG A 125 6.42 -0.95 -29.00
CA ARG A 125 6.39 -2.33 -28.50
C ARG A 125 7.46 -2.56 -27.44
N SER A 126 8.66 -2.00 -27.63
CA SER A 126 9.75 -2.07 -26.65
C SER A 126 9.40 -1.39 -25.31
N ALA A 127 8.67 -0.28 -25.32
CA ALA A 127 8.21 0.38 -24.10
C ALA A 127 7.18 -0.47 -23.34
N ILE A 128 6.25 -1.12 -24.07
CA ILE A 128 5.30 -2.07 -23.49
C ILE A 128 6.04 -3.28 -22.89
N SER A 129 7.00 -3.85 -23.63
CA SER A 129 7.81 -4.98 -23.14
C SER A 129 8.58 -4.63 -21.86
N LYS A 130 9.23 -3.46 -21.79
CA LYS A 130 9.90 -2.97 -20.57
C LYS A 130 8.92 -2.80 -19.41
N LEU A 131 7.74 -2.24 -19.67
CA LEU A 131 6.69 -2.06 -18.64
C LEU A 131 6.24 -3.40 -18.06
N LEU A 132 6.16 -4.44 -18.89
CA LEU A 132 5.69 -5.78 -18.53
C LEU A 132 6.78 -6.66 -17.90
N GLN A 133 7.99 -6.16 -17.68
CA GLN A 133 9.00 -6.90 -16.94
C GLN A 133 8.54 -7.17 -15.50
N PRO A 134 8.83 -8.35 -14.94
CA PRO A 134 8.29 -8.77 -13.64
C PRO A 134 8.61 -7.79 -12.51
N ASP A 135 9.83 -7.22 -12.50
CA ASP A 135 10.21 -6.23 -11.49
C ASP A 135 9.42 -4.92 -11.60
N ASN A 136 9.12 -4.47 -12.81
CA ASN A 136 8.33 -3.26 -13.02
C ASN A 136 6.86 -3.49 -12.66
N VAL A 137 6.33 -4.67 -13.01
CA VAL A 137 4.98 -5.09 -12.63
C VAL A 137 4.84 -5.14 -11.10
N ARG A 138 5.79 -5.78 -10.41
CA ARG A 138 5.82 -5.86 -8.94
C ARG A 138 5.79 -4.47 -8.31
N LYS A 139 6.70 -3.57 -8.73
CA LYS A 139 6.75 -2.18 -8.23
C LYS A 139 5.45 -1.41 -8.47
N LEU A 140 4.82 -1.56 -9.64
CA LEU A 140 3.58 -0.88 -9.95
C LEU A 140 2.40 -1.39 -9.10
N LYS A 141 2.34 -2.71 -8.85
CA LYS A 141 1.35 -3.32 -7.96
C LYS A 141 1.55 -2.90 -6.51
N GLU A 142 2.80 -2.85 -6.03
CA GLU A 142 3.14 -2.34 -4.69
C GLU A 142 2.73 -0.87 -4.51
N LEU A 143 3.00 -0.02 -5.50
CA LEU A 143 2.57 1.38 -5.49
C LEU A 143 1.06 1.52 -5.45
N ALA A 144 0.34 0.70 -6.21
CA ALA A 144 -1.12 0.67 -6.18
C ALA A 144 -1.64 0.23 -4.79
N GLY A 145 -1.03 -0.81 -4.21
CA GLY A 145 -1.35 -1.30 -2.87
C GLY A 145 -1.05 -0.30 -1.75
N ALA A 146 -0.06 0.57 -1.93
CA ALA A 146 0.23 1.67 -1.00
C ALA A 146 -0.85 2.78 -1.03
N GLY A 147 -1.78 2.77 -1.99
CA GLY A 147 -2.85 3.77 -2.11
C GLY A 147 -2.43 5.03 -2.86
N VAL A 148 -1.42 4.95 -3.72
CA VAL A 148 -0.99 6.07 -4.57
C VAL A 148 -2.07 6.38 -5.62
N THR A 149 -2.29 7.66 -5.88
CA THR A 149 -3.29 8.12 -6.85
C THR A 149 -2.99 7.63 -8.27
N THR A 150 -4.00 7.08 -8.91
CA THR A 150 -3.93 6.50 -10.27
C THR A 150 -3.55 7.51 -11.37
N LYS A 151 -3.79 8.80 -11.14
CA LYS A 151 -3.47 9.91 -12.06
C LYS A 151 -1.96 10.19 -12.16
N MET A 152 -1.14 9.64 -11.27
CA MET A 152 0.28 9.96 -11.21
C MET A 152 1.06 9.38 -12.41
N LYS A 153 1.84 10.23 -13.09
CA LYS A 153 2.61 9.86 -14.30
C LYS A 153 4.02 9.33 -13.98
N ARG A 154 4.63 9.85 -12.91
CA ARG A 154 5.98 9.48 -12.44
C ARG A 154 5.90 9.02 -10.99
N CYS A 155 6.45 7.86 -10.70
CA CYS A 155 6.71 7.42 -9.34
C CYS A 155 8.23 7.34 -9.20
N SER A 156 8.80 8.03 -8.21
CA SER A 156 10.25 7.95 -7.95
C SER A 156 10.55 6.64 -7.23
N SER A 157 11.66 5.99 -7.58
CA SER A 157 12.08 4.70 -7.01
C SER A 157 12.55 4.81 -5.56
N ALA A 158 12.74 6.01 -5.02
CA ALA A 158 13.24 6.26 -3.67
C ALA A 158 12.14 6.18 -2.58
N HIS A 159 11.00 5.56 -2.88
CA HIS A 159 9.86 5.52 -1.98
C HIS A 159 9.83 4.15 -1.30
N HIS A 160 9.63 4.13 0.02
CA HIS A 160 9.44 2.91 0.78
C HIS A 160 7.94 2.57 0.75
N PRO A 161 7.46 1.68 -0.13
CA PRO A 161 6.03 1.48 -0.36
C PRO A 161 5.31 0.95 0.88
N GLU A 162 5.98 0.13 1.70
CA GLU A 162 5.41 -0.38 2.95
C GLU A 162 5.21 0.72 3.99
N LEU A 163 6.18 1.64 4.11
CA LEU A 163 6.06 2.83 4.95
C LEU A 163 4.88 3.68 4.50
N GLU A 164 4.81 4.00 3.20
CA GLU A 164 3.70 4.80 2.65
C GLU A 164 2.34 4.12 2.87
N ARG A 165 2.25 2.79 2.70
CA ARG A 165 1.03 2.03 2.96
C ARG A 165 0.55 2.19 4.42
N LYS A 166 1.43 1.97 5.40
CA LYS A 166 1.09 2.09 6.83
C LYS A 166 0.68 3.52 7.19
N VAL A 167 1.40 4.52 6.68
CA VAL A 167 1.09 5.93 6.90
C VAL A 167 -0.25 6.31 6.26
N HIS A 168 -0.54 5.79 5.07
CA HIS A 168 -1.80 6.00 4.36
C HIS A 168 -2.99 5.39 5.12
N GLU A 169 -2.84 4.16 5.64
CA GLU A 169 -3.83 3.53 6.52
C GLU A 169 -4.07 4.36 7.79
N PHE A 170 -3.00 4.80 8.45
CA PHE A 170 -3.09 5.67 9.62
C PHE A 170 -3.83 6.98 9.30
N PHE A 171 -3.47 7.65 8.21
CA PHE A 171 -4.07 8.94 7.87
C PHE A 171 -5.55 8.83 7.50
N LYS A 172 -5.98 7.70 6.94
CA LYS A 172 -7.42 7.42 6.74
C LYS A 172 -8.21 7.39 8.06
N THR A 173 -7.58 6.97 9.16
CA THR A 173 -8.23 6.92 10.48
C THR A 173 -8.28 8.28 11.17
N VAL A 174 -7.20 9.07 11.06
CA VAL A 174 -7.09 10.39 11.70
C VAL A 174 -7.83 11.46 10.91
N GLY A 175 -7.70 11.44 9.59
CA GLY A 175 -8.23 12.47 8.70
C GLY A 175 -7.59 13.85 8.92
N ARG A 176 -8.26 14.88 8.42
CA ARG A 176 -7.87 16.30 8.57
C ARG A 176 -8.64 17.04 9.67
N ASN A 177 -9.47 16.34 10.43
CA ASN A 177 -10.34 16.97 11.44
C ASN A 177 -9.58 17.48 12.67
N ASP A 178 -8.38 16.95 12.90
CA ASP A 178 -7.54 17.31 14.04
C ASP A 178 -6.55 18.41 13.65
N PRO A 179 -6.54 19.58 14.30
CA PRO A 179 -5.59 20.66 13.97
C PRO A 179 -4.11 20.24 14.04
N ALA A 180 -3.78 19.22 14.82
CA ALA A 180 -2.42 18.68 14.94
C ALA A 180 -2.15 17.50 13.98
N TRP A 181 -2.99 17.24 12.97
CA TRP A 181 -2.87 16.06 12.09
C TRP A 181 -1.51 16.00 11.38
N ARG A 182 -0.93 17.14 10.98
CA ARG A 182 0.39 17.19 10.30
C ARG A 182 1.50 16.64 11.18
N PHE A 183 1.56 17.11 12.43
CA PHE A 183 2.55 16.67 13.40
C PHE A 183 2.38 15.18 13.71
N LYS A 184 1.13 14.73 13.93
CA LYS A 184 0.82 13.32 14.16
C LYS A 184 1.23 12.44 12.97
N LEU A 185 1.02 12.90 11.74
CA LEU A 185 1.38 12.19 10.53
C LEU A 185 2.90 12.04 10.39
N CYS A 186 3.66 13.12 10.59
CA CYS A 186 5.12 13.09 10.54
C CYS A 186 5.70 12.19 11.63
N MET A 187 5.24 12.35 12.88
CA MET A 187 5.64 11.51 14.02
C MET A 187 5.35 10.03 13.75
N PHE A 188 4.17 9.72 13.23
CA PHE A 188 3.80 8.34 12.90
C PHE A 188 4.68 7.77 11.78
N ALA A 189 5.00 8.56 10.75
CA ALA A 189 5.87 8.15 9.66
C ALA A 189 7.30 7.86 10.13
N GLU A 190 7.87 8.71 10.99
CA GLU A 190 9.21 8.48 11.56
C GLU A 190 9.25 7.23 12.43
N LYS A 191 8.27 7.07 13.33
CA LYS A 191 8.15 5.85 14.15
C LYS A 191 8.01 4.60 13.29
N THR A 192 7.21 4.67 12.24
CA THR A 192 7.01 3.55 11.31
C THR A 192 8.28 3.24 10.53
N ALA A 193 9.05 4.25 10.13
CA ALA A 193 10.32 4.07 9.43
C ALA A 193 11.36 3.36 10.33
N ILE A 194 11.45 3.74 11.60
CA ILE A 194 12.29 3.08 12.60
C ILE A 194 11.87 1.61 12.75
N ASN A 195 10.57 1.34 12.88
CA ASN A 195 10.04 -0.03 13.01
C ASN A 195 10.32 -0.90 11.77
N LEU A 196 10.46 -0.28 10.60
CA LEU A 196 10.79 -0.97 9.34
C LEU A 196 12.31 -1.06 9.10
N GLY A 197 13.15 -0.58 10.02
CA GLY A 197 14.60 -0.57 9.86
C GLY A 197 15.11 0.43 8.81
N ILE A 198 14.31 1.44 8.46
CA ILE A 198 14.69 2.48 7.48
C ILE A 198 15.48 3.57 8.22
N SER A 199 16.81 3.48 8.18
CA SER A 199 17.71 4.47 8.77
C SER A 199 17.74 5.78 7.98
N GLY A 200 17.76 6.92 8.68
CA GLY A 200 17.92 8.24 8.05
C GLY A 200 16.67 8.83 7.41
N PHE A 201 15.51 8.17 7.55
CA PHE A 201 14.23 8.74 7.14
C PHE A 201 13.81 9.87 8.10
N LYS A 202 13.47 11.04 7.54
CA LYS A 202 12.96 12.19 8.29
C LYS A 202 11.68 12.72 7.63
N ALA A 203 10.58 12.77 8.38
CA ALA A 203 9.30 13.24 7.88
C ALA A 203 9.21 14.77 8.01
N ASN A 204 9.90 15.48 7.13
CA ASN A 204 9.82 16.94 7.09
C ASN A 204 8.45 17.42 6.52
N PRO A 205 8.07 18.69 6.72
CA PRO A 205 6.82 19.23 6.19
C PRO A 205 6.67 19.07 4.66
N GLY A 206 7.77 19.18 3.91
CA GLY A 206 7.78 18.95 2.47
C GLY A 206 7.45 17.51 2.09
N TRP A 207 7.93 16.53 2.87
CA TRP A 207 7.60 15.12 2.69
C TRP A 207 6.11 14.88 2.93
N CYS A 208 5.57 15.45 4.02
CA CYS A 208 4.15 15.36 4.37
C CYS A 208 3.26 15.90 3.23
N PHE A 209 3.54 17.12 2.74
CA PHE A 209 2.80 17.70 1.62
C PHE A 209 2.83 16.81 0.37
N ARG A 210 4.02 16.33 -0.02
CA ARG A 210 4.16 15.44 -1.17
C ARG A 210 3.47 14.10 -0.96
N PHE A 211 3.47 13.56 0.26
CA PHE A 211 2.74 12.35 0.61
C PHE A 211 1.25 12.55 0.36
N LEU A 212 0.66 13.62 0.89
CA LEU A 212 -0.77 13.89 0.71
C LEU A 212 -1.14 14.09 -0.76
N GLN A 213 -0.29 14.78 -1.52
CA GLN A 213 -0.48 14.96 -2.96
C GLN A 213 -0.43 13.62 -3.71
N ARG A 214 0.49 12.72 -3.35
CA ARG A 214 0.60 11.39 -3.96
C ARG A 214 -0.61 10.51 -3.66
N HIS A 215 -1.18 10.61 -2.46
CA HIS A 215 -2.32 9.80 -2.03
C HIS A 215 -3.67 10.47 -2.32
N GLY A 216 -3.69 11.67 -2.89
CA GLY A 216 -4.92 12.35 -3.31
C GLY A 216 -5.70 12.95 -2.15
N PHE A 217 -5.05 13.23 -1.03
CA PHE A 217 -5.67 13.93 0.10
C PHE A 217 -5.69 15.45 -0.09
N VAL A 218 -4.86 15.98 -1.00
CA VAL A 218 -4.81 17.40 -1.37
C VAL A 218 -5.56 17.59 -2.68
N SER A 219 -6.51 18.53 -2.72
CA SER A 219 -7.12 19.00 -3.97
C SER A 219 -6.12 19.91 -4.69
N SER A 220 -6.16 19.95 -6.03
CA SER A 220 -5.22 20.72 -6.87
C SER A 220 -5.22 22.24 -6.61
N THR A 221 -6.09 22.74 -5.73
CA THR A 221 -6.26 24.15 -5.40
C THR A 221 -5.47 24.59 -4.16
N GLU A 222 -4.95 23.65 -3.35
CA GLU A 222 -4.19 24.00 -2.14
C GLU A 222 -2.73 24.31 -2.51
N THR A 223 -2.29 25.54 -2.22
CA THR A 223 -0.89 25.92 -2.43
C THR A 223 -0.02 25.45 -1.26
N PRO A 224 1.29 25.21 -1.47
CA PRO A 224 2.19 24.79 -0.39
C PRO A 224 2.25 25.79 0.78
N GLU A 225 2.00 27.07 0.50
CA GLU A 225 2.00 28.17 1.46
C GLU A 225 0.90 28.00 2.52
N ASP A 226 -0.28 27.55 2.12
CA ASP A 226 -1.43 27.28 3.00
C ASP A 226 -1.16 26.11 3.96
N CYS A 227 -0.16 25.28 3.65
CA CYS A 227 0.20 24.12 4.46
C CYS A 227 1.23 24.47 5.57
N MET A 228 1.95 25.59 5.43
CA MET A 228 3.06 25.97 6.32
C MET A 228 2.64 26.99 7.39
N THR A 229 1.53 27.70 7.19
CA THR A 229 1.14 28.85 8.03
C THR A 229 0.33 28.49 9.28
N GLU A 230 -0.06 27.22 9.47
CA GLU A 230 -0.96 26.82 10.57
C GLU A 230 -0.26 26.56 11.92
N SER A 231 1.03 26.90 12.06
CA SER A 231 1.79 26.73 13.32
C SER A 231 2.17 28.02 14.05
N LEU A 232 1.65 29.18 13.63
CA LEU A 232 1.94 30.46 14.30
C LEU A 232 0.71 31.11 14.96
N VAL A 233 -0.22 30.32 15.48
CA VAL A 233 -1.28 30.83 16.38
C VAL A 233 -1.30 29.97 17.63
N LYS A 234 -0.40 30.30 18.57
CA LYS A 234 -0.52 30.16 20.04
C LYS A 234 0.86 30.25 20.69
N GLN A 235 1.44 31.45 20.73
CA GLN A 235 2.20 31.88 21.90
C GLN A 235 2.25 33.40 22.01
N GLU A 236 1.08 34.04 21.90
CA GLU A 236 0.87 35.37 22.48
C GLU A 236 0.07 35.15 23.77
N VAL A 237 0.73 34.51 24.74
CA VAL A 237 0.39 34.72 26.14
C VAL A 237 1.11 35.99 26.50
N GLU A 238 0.37 37.08 26.37
CA GLU A 238 0.74 38.41 26.81
C GLU A 238 1.10 38.35 28.29
N SER A 239 2.38 38.09 28.54
CA SER A 239 3.01 38.23 29.83
C SER A 239 3.18 39.72 30.03
N GLN A 240 2.13 40.37 30.52
CA GLN A 240 2.23 41.71 31.10
C GLN A 240 3.02 41.59 32.41
N THR A 241 4.34 41.41 32.29
CA THR A 241 5.26 41.81 33.35
C THR A 241 5.47 43.30 33.20
N SER A 242 4.66 44.05 33.94
CA SER A 242 4.89 45.45 34.27
C SER A 242 6.34 45.62 34.73
N THR A 243 7.17 46.21 33.88
CA THR A 243 8.48 46.77 34.24
C THR A 243 8.24 48.14 34.88
N PRO A 244 8.52 48.34 36.18
CA PRO A 244 8.66 49.69 36.71
C PRO A 244 9.94 50.30 36.13
N ASP A 245 9.72 51.35 35.35
CA ASP A 245 10.69 52.37 34.96
C ASP A 245 11.46 52.86 36.20
N MET A 246 12.73 52.49 36.29
CA MET A 246 13.70 53.10 37.19
C MET A 246 14.84 53.59 36.33
N GLY A 247 14.70 54.83 35.87
CA GLY A 247 15.76 55.60 35.25
C GLY A 247 17.04 55.51 36.07
N GLY A 248 18.11 55.09 35.40
CA GLY A 248 19.44 54.98 35.96
C GLY A 248 20.44 54.93 34.83
N GLU A 249 20.99 56.09 34.49
CA GLU A 249 22.23 56.21 33.74
C GLU A 249 23.29 55.31 34.40
N PHE A 250 23.72 54.26 33.72
CA PHE A 250 25.00 53.64 34.03
C PHE A 250 25.85 53.50 32.77
N SER A 251 26.83 54.39 32.78
CA SER A 251 27.99 54.48 31.92
C SER A 251 28.75 53.16 31.80
N ALA A 252 29.25 52.93 30.59
CA ALA A 252 30.42 52.15 30.18
C ALA A 252 31.06 51.20 31.20
N PHE A 253 31.21 49.91 30.87
CA PHE A 253 32.50 49.20 31.04
C PHE A 253 32.60 47.94 30.16
N GLN A 254 33.69 47.93 29.39
CA GLN A 254 34.61 46.81 29.10
C GLN A 254 34.14 45.54 28.38
N THR A 255 34.55 45.47 27.12
CA THR A 255 35.37 44.40 26.51
C THR A 255 35.92 43.35 27.48
N VAL A 256 35.39 42.12 27.45
CA VAL A 256 36.10 40.94 27.93
C VAL A 256 35.80 39.72 27.03
N ARG A 257 36.85 39.34 26.29
CA ARG A 257 37.30 37.98 25.91
C ARG A 257 36.37 37.05 25.12
N SER A 258 36.74 36.94 23.85
CA SER A 258 36.79 35.73 23.02
C SER A 258 36.86 34.43 23.84
N ILE A 259 35.83 33.60 23.71
CA ILE A 259 35.81 32.20 24.13
C ILE A 259 36.05 31.36 22.88
N ALA A 260 37.12 30.58 22.92
CA ALA A 260 37.52 29.65 21.88
C ALA A 260 36.49 28.53 21.66
N PRO A 261 36.35 28.01 20.42
CA PRO A 261 35.47 26.88 20.15
C PRO A 261 36.05 25.57 20.74
N PRO A 262 35.20 24.65 21.24
CA PRO A 262 35.65 23.37 21.77
C PRO A 262 36.19 22.45 20.68
N ASN A 263 37.29 21.79 21.04
CA ASN A 263 38.07 20.84 20.28
C ASN A 263 37.25 19.80 19.50
N LEU A 264 37.58 19.65 18.22
CA LEU A 264 37.25 18.50 17.39
C LEU A 264 37.89 17.24 17.99
N ILE A 265 37.05 16.31 18.42
CA ILE A 265 37.47 14.96 18.79
C ILE A 265 37.77 14.21 17.50
N ASN A 266 39.07 14.00 17.28
CA ASN A 266 39.63 13.20 16.21
C ASN A 266 39.43 11.72 16.54
N LEU A 267 38.42 11.07 15.94
CA LEU A 267 38.23 9.62 16.04
C LEU A 267 39.18 8.94 15.04
N ASN A 268 40.32 8.56 15.59
CA ASN A 268 41.34 7.76 14.96
C ASN A 268 40.77 6.39 14.52
N ALA A 269 41.08 6.02 13.27
CA ALA A 269 40.68 4.77 12.66
C ALA A 269 41.43 3.60 13.32
N GLY A 270 40.72 2.89 14.21
CA GLY A 270 41.14 1.58 14.72
C GLY A 270 40.75 0.49 13.74
N ASN A 271 41.75 -0.19 13.17
CA ASN A 271 41.62 -1.41 12.40
C ASN A 271 40.90 -2.49 13.25
N ALA A 272 39.60 -2.68 13.02
CA ALA A 272 38.87 -3.85 13.47
C ALA A 272 38.90 -4.89 12.36
N GLU A 273 39.76 -5.88 12.56
CA GLU A 273 39.86 -7.12 11.82
C GLU A 273 38.49 -7.82 11.80
N LEU A 274 37.86 -7.86 10.62
CA LEU A 274 36.57 -8.53 10.41
C LEU A 274 36.79 -10.05 10.35
N PRO A 275 36.03 -10.86 11.11
CA PRO A 275 36.10 -12.32 11.01
C PRO A 275 35.59 -12.78 9.64
N LEU A 276 36.44 -13.52 8.94
CA LEU A 276 36.15 -14.23 7.70
C LEU A 276 34.92 -15.12 7.87
N LEU A 277 33.82 -14.76 7.20
CA LEU A 277 32.67 -15.64 7.06
C LEU A 277 32.97 -16.73 6.01
N PRO A 278 32.59 -18.00 6.26
CA PRO A 278 32.82 -19.09 5.33
C PRO A 278 32.00 -18.90 4.04
N SER A 279 32.64 -19.24 2.92
CA SER A 279 32.11 -19.28 1.55
C SER A 279 30.68 -19.88 1.46
N LEU A 280 29.76 -19.13 0.85
CA LEU A 280 28.38 -19.53 0.54
C LEU A 280 28.25 -20.66 -0.51
N SER A 281 29.35 -21.23 -0.99
CA SER A 281 29.34 -22.32 -1.97
C SER A 281 28.94 -23.70 -1.40
N ALA A 282 28.74 -23.83 -0.08
CA ALA A 282 28.53 -25.13 0.57
C ALA A 282 27.07 -25.45 0.94
N ILE A 283 26.10 -24.55 0.75
CA ILE A 283 24.71 -24.73 1.25
C ILE A 283 23.70 -25.15 0.14
N LEU A 284 24.14 -25.36 -1.10
CA LEU A 284 23.27 -25.63 -2.24
C LEU A 284 23.30 -27.09 -2.76
N PRO A 285 22.98 -28.11 -1.93
CA PRO A 285 22.23 -29.25 -2.49
C PRO A 285 21.26 -29.93 -1.51
N LEU A 286 20.29 -29.22 -0.91
CA LEU A 286 19.23 -29.88 -0.11
C LEU A 286 17.77 -29.49 -0.45
N VAL A 287 17.53 -28.65 -1.46
CA VAL A 287 16.15 -28.17 -1.76
C VAL A 287 15.51 -28.84 -2.99
N LEU A 288 16.20 -29.74 -3.70
CA LEU A 288 15.68 -30.31 -4.96
C LEU A 288 14.92 -31.64 -4.84
N ASN A 289 14.52 -32.10 -3.65
CA ASN A 289 13.91 -33.45 -3.51
C ASN A 289 12.48 -33.50 -2.95
N MET A 290 11.70 -32.41 -3.03
CA MET A 290 10.34 -32.32 -2.47
C MET A 290 9.23 -32.20 -3.54
N GLN A 291 9.46 -32.63 -4.78
CA GLN A 291 8.50 -32.43 -5.88
C GLN A 291 8.27 -33.66 -6.76
N ARG A 292 8.02 -34.81 -6.13
CA ARG A 292 7.66 -36.06 -6.84
C ARG A 292 6.67 -36.98 -6.12
N ARG A 293 5.70 -36.43 -5.38
CA ARG A 293 4.60 -37.23 -4.79
C ARG A 293 3.25 -36.51 -4.79
N ILE A 294 2.83 -35.97 -5.93
CA ILE A 294 1.41 -35.80 -6.24
C ILE A 294 1.24 -36.00 -7.75
N SER A 295 1.07 -37.25 -8.14
CA SER A 295 0.46 -37.71 -9.39
C SER A 295 -0.27 -39.01 -9.10
#